data_AF-M5GFP5-F1
#
_entry.id   AF-M5GFP5-F1
#
_cell.length_a   1.000
_cell.length_b   1.000
_cell.length_c   1.000
_cell.angle_alpha   90.00
_cell.angle_beta   90.00
_cell.angle_gamma   90.00
#
_symmetry.space_group_name_H-M   'P 1'
#
loop_
_entity.id
_entity.type
_entity.pdbx_description
1 polymer ?
#
loop_
_entity_poly.entity_id
_entity_poly.type
_entity_poly.pdbx_seq_one_letter_code
_entity_poly.pdbx_strand_id
1 'polypeptide(L)'
;MAFVFNWPRFSDQFHASAREMLESALNKGSKPPIIADRIEVVELEMGTQPPELEVRDIGELTMDQFRGIFRLSYGGDAYIVLRTKVQANPLIHKKRETHVIDGSGGMVAAQAPLVVPMNLRLSNFKLNSYVVLVVSKQKGITLVFKTDPLQNVDVNSTFDRIGVIQKYIQKEIEGQLREMFREDLPSIIHKLSQQWLSKDLSGKARVEVPYARKFAHPPTEDP
;
A
#
# COMPACT_ATOMS: atom_id res chain seq x y z
N MET A 1 -8.27 -21.28 15.21
CA MET A 1 -8.86 -20.11 15.89
C MET A 1 -8.57 -18.88 15.05
N ALA A 2 -9.59 -18.08 14.74
CA ALA A 2 -9.46 -16.85 13.94
C ALA A 2 -9.61 -15.63 14.84
N PHE A 3 -8.79 -14.59 14.63
CA PHE A 3 -8.98 -13.31 15.28
C PHE A 3 -10.16 -12.57 14.67
N VAL A 4 -11.01 -11.99 15.52
CA VAL A 4 -12.09 -11.10 15.07
C VAL A 4 -11.53 -9.68 15.05
N PHE A 5 -11.36 -9.11 13.86
CA PHE A 5 -11.02 -7.69 13.73
C PHE A 5 -12.27 -6.85 13.83
N ASN A 6 -12.22 -5.85 14.70
CA ASN A 6 -13.14 -4.73 14.57
C ASN A 6 -12.65 -3.88 13.40
N TRP A 7 -13.47 -3.72 12.36
CA TRP A 7 -13.12 -3.01 11.13
C TRP A 7 -13.88 -1.68 11.05
N PRO A 8 -13.47 -0.68 11.84
CA PRO A 8 -14.13 0.62 11.85
C PRO A 8 -13.82 1.38 10.55
N ARG A 9 -14.58 2.45 10.32
CA ARG A 9 -14.17 3.45 9.35
C ARG A 9 -12.85 4.07 9.82
N PHE A 10 -11.82 3.97 8.99
CA PHE A 10 -10.52 4.56 9.28
C PHE A 10 -10.63 6.09 9.28
N SER A 11 -9.82 6.76 10.10
CA SER A 11 -9.81 8.23 10.15
C SER A 11 -9.27 8.83 8.85
N ASP A 12 -9.74 10.02 8.46
CA ASP A 12 -9.25 10.71 7.25
C ASP A 12 -7.73 10.92 7.27
N GLN A 13 -7.15 11.15 8.45
CA GLN A 13 -5.69 11.27 8.63
C GLN A 13 -4.95 9.96 8.24
N PHE A 14 -5.53 8.81 8.58
CA PHE A 14 -4.99 7.51 8.19
C PHE A 14 -5.06 7.32 6.67
N HIS A 15 -6.19 7.64 6.05
CA HIS A 15 -6.33 7.58 4.58
C HIS A 15 -5.31 8.49 3.88
N ALA A 16 -5.08 9.71 4.41
CA ALA A 16 -4.09 10.63 3.86
C ALA A 16 -2.66 10.08 3.96
N SER A 17 -2.26 9.58 5.14
CA SER A 17 -0.92 9.00 5.32
C SER A 17 -0.73 7.71 4.50
N ALA A 18 -1.75 6.85 4.42
CA ALA A 18 -1.70 5.64 3.61
C ALA A 18 -1.60 5.97 2.12
N ARG A 19 -2.31 7.01 1.65
CA ARG A 19 -2.22 7.51 0.27
C ARG A 19 -0.79 7.95 -0.06
N GLU A 20 -0.18 8.79 0.78
CA GLU A 20 1.18 9.29 0.58
C GLU A 20 2.21 8.16 0.57
N MET A 21 2.08 7.21 1.50
CA MET A 21 2.99 6.04 1.57
C MET A 21 2.84 5.13 0.35
N LEU A 22 1.60 4.86 -0.10
CA LEU A 22 1.35 4.07 -1.32
C LEU A 22 1.87 4.79 -2.56
N GLU A 23 1.65 6.10 -2.67
CA GLU A 23 2.15 6.87 -3.80
C GLU A 23 3.69 6.85 -3.85
N SER A 24 4.35 6.99 -2.69
CA SER A 24 5.81 6.86 -2.61
C SER A 24 6.30 5.47 -2.98
N ALA A 25 5.60 4.40 -2.58
CA ALA A 25 6.00 3.03 -2.88
C ALA A 25 5.82 2.69 -4.37
N LEU A 26 4.67 3.04 -4.95
CA LEU A 26 4.36 2.80 -6.37
C LEU A 26 5.32 3.53 -7.32
N ASN A 27 5.83 4.71 -6.93
CA ASN A 27 6.77 5.47 -7.75
C ASN A 27 8.24 5.10 -7.52
N LYS A 28 8.56 4.29 -6.50
CA LYS A 28 9.92 3.84 -6.21
C LYS A 28 10.34 2.64 -7.07
N GLY A 29 9.38 1.81 -7.49
CA GLY A 29 9.61 0.64 -8.35
C GLY A 29 9.99 0.99 -9.80
N SER A 30 10.45 -0.01 -10.54
CA SER A 30 10.67 0.12 -11.99
C SER A 30 9.32 0.33 -12.68
N LYS A 31 9.10 1.54 -13.19
CA LYS A 31 7.87 1.86 -13.92
C LYS A 31 7.78 0.98 -15.17
N PRO A 32 6.59 0.46 -15.50
CA PRO A 32 6.43 -0.27 -16.72
C PRO A 32 6.68 0.62 -17.92
N PRO A 33 7.20 0.08 -19.03
CA PRO A 33 7.49 0.87 -20.23
C PRO A 33 6.24 1.55 -20.83
N ILE A 34 5.03 1.09 -20.48
CA ILE A 34 3.77 1.70 -20.90
C ILE A 34 3.37 2.91 -20.05
N ILE A 35 3.83 2.99 -18.80
CA ILE A 35 3.54 4.12 -17.89
C ILE A 35 4.60 5.19 -18.11
N ALA A 36 4.19 6.32 -18.66
CA ALA A 36 5.08 7.40 -19.07
C ALA A 36 5.32 8.45 -17.96
N ASP A 37 4.54 8.41 -16.88
CA ASP A 37 4.56 9.47 -15.86
C ASP A 37 4.44 8.90 -14.42
N ARG A 38 4.39 9.78 -13.43
CA ARG A 38 4.12 9.46 -12.01
C ARG A 38 2.74 8.79 -11.86
N ILE A 39 2.64 7.87 -10.92
CA ILE A 39 1.37 7.28 -10.50
C ILE A 39 0.85 8.11 -9.32
N GLU A 40 -0.32 8.69 -9.47
CA GLU A 40 -1.00 9.47 -8.42
C GLU A 40 -2.13 8.62 -7.82
N VAL A 41 -2.19 8.53 -6.50
CA VAL A 41 -3.28 7.83 -5.81
C VAL A 41 -4.41 8.82 -5.57
N VAL A 42 -5.47 8.74 -6.37
CA VAL A 42 -6.63 9.65 -6.27
C VAL A 42 -7.50 9.27 -5.08
N GLU A 43 -7.79 7.98 -4.94
CA GLU A 43 -8.73 7.47 -3.95
C GLU A 43 -8.23 6.15 -3.39
N LEU A 44 -8.43 5.97 -2.09
CA LEU A 44 -7.96 4.81 -1.34
C LEU A 44 -9.02 4.44 -0.30
N GLU A 45 -9.72 3.34 -0.55
CA GLU A 45 -10.72 2.78 0.35
C GLU A 45 -10.30 1.41 0.84
N MET A 46 -10.38 1.22 2.15
CA MET A 46 -9.97 -0.02 2.84
C MET A 46 -11.08 -1.08 2.84
N GLY A 47 -12.27 -0.76 2.31
CA GLY A 47 -13.42 -1.66 2.31
C GLY A 47 -14.10 -1.77 3.67
N THR A 48 -15.18 -2.55 3.69
CA THR A 48 -16.00 -2.85 4.87
C THR A 48 -15.67 -4.21 5.50
N GLN A 49 -15.04 -5.09 4.73
CA GLN A 49 -14.74 -6.46 5.18
C GLN A 49 -13.32 -6.54 5.77
N PRO A 50 -13.15 -7.04 7.00
CA PRO A 50 -11.83 -7.27 7.57
C PRO A 50 -11.11 -8.48 6.94
N PRO A 51 -9.76 -8.52 7.00
CA PRO A 51 -9.00 -9.73 6.77
C PRO A 51 -9.18 -10.74 7.91
N GLU A 52 -9.06 -12.02 7.59
CA GLU A 52 -9.00 -13.09 8.56
C GLU A 52 -7.54 -13.42 8.89
N LEU A 53 -7.22 -13.51 10.18
CA LEU A 53 -5.92 -13.99 10.66
C LEU A 53 -6.11 -15.26 11.48
N GLU A 54 -5.62 -16.38 10.96
CA GLU A 54 -5.59 -17.65 11.66
C GLU A 54 -4.24 -17.86 12.32
N VAL A 55 -4.25 -18.24 13.60
CA VAL A 55 -3.03 -18.63 14.31
C VAL A 55 -2.52 -19.95 13.75
N ARG A 56 -1.26 -19.97 13.30
CA ARG A 56 -0.57 -21.19 12.87
C ARG A 56 0.42 -21.65 13.92
N ASP A 57 1.22 -20.73 14.42
CA ASP A 57 2.20 -21.01 15.45
C ASP A 57 2.44 -19.76 16.29
N ILE A 58 2.69 -19.94 17.58
CA ILE A 58 3.03 -18.86 18.50
C ILE A 58 4.45 -19.14 18.98
N GLY A 59 5.38 -18.26 18.61
CA GLY A 59 6.78 -18.44 18.96
C GLY A 59 7.10 -17.90 20.35
N GLU A 60 6.88 -16.61 20.55
CA GLU A 60 7.24 -15.94 21.80
C GLU A 60 6.09 -15.07 22.28
N LEU A 61 5.70 -15.24 23.54
CA LEU A 61 4.68 -14.45 24.21
C LEU A 61 5.25 -13.97 25.53
N THR A 62 5.79 -12.75 25.53
CA THR A 62 6.22 -12.04 26.75
C THR A 62 5.32 -10.83 26.98
N MET A 63 5.50 -10.15 28.12
CA MET A 63 4.70 -8.95 28.42
C MET A 63 4.95 -7.81 27.44
N ASP A 64 6.12 -7.76 26.81
CA ASP A 64 6.55 -6.63 25.97
C ASP A 64 6.69 -6.98 24.49
N GLN A 65 6.79 -8.27 24.17
CA GLN A 65 6.94 -8.75 22.82
C GLN A 65 6.06 -9.97 22.55
N PHE A 66 5.37 -9.92 21.43
CA PHE A 66 4.64 -11.03 20.87
C PHE A 66 5.20 -11.37 19.50
N ARG A 67 5.45 -12.66 19.25
CA ARG A 67 5.87 -13.19 17.95
C ARG A 67 5.03 -14.40 17.61
N GLY A 68 4.35 -14.33 16.48
CA GLY A 68 3.57 -15.45 15.97
C GLY A 68 3.64 -15.54 14.45
N ILE A 69 3.28 -16.73 13.96
CA ILE A 69 3.06 -17.01 12.56
C ILE A 69 1.56 -17.16 12.35
N PHE A 70 1.03 -16.38 11.43
CA PHE A 70 -0.39 -16.36 11.10
C PHE A 70 -0.57 -16.67 9.62
N ARG A 71 -1.71 -17.25 9.30
CA ARG A 71 -2.22 -17.25 7.94
C ARG A 71 -3.15 -16.05 7.79
N LEU A 72 -2.76 -15.10 6.95
CA LEU A 72 -3.56 -13.95 6.57
C LEU A 72 -4.37 -14.29 5.32
N SER A 73 -5.68 -14.17 5.39
CA SER A 73 -6.58 -14.29 4.25
C SER A 73 -7.38 -13.00 4.11
N TYR A 74 -7.44 -12.42 2.91
CA TYR A 74 -8.24 -11.25 2.62
C TYR A 74 -8.94 -11.43 1.28
N GLY A 75 -10.23 -11.09 1.23
CA GLY A 75 -11.05 -11.17 0.02
C GLY A 75 -12.17 -10.15 0.07
N GLY A 76 -11.82 -8.91 0.43
CA GLY A 76 -12.76 -7.83 0.66
C GLY A 76 -12.98 -6.90 -0.53
N ASP A 77 -13.72 -5.83 -0.26
CA ASP A 77 -14.20 -4.80 -1.19
C ASP A 77 -13.29 -3.56 -1.26
N ALA A 78 -12.06 -3.63 -0.72
CA ALA A 78 -11.08 -2.56 -0.86
C ALA A 78 -10.82 -2.22 -2.33
N TYR A 79 -10.66 -0.94 -2.62
CA TYR A 79 -10.31 -0.47 -3.95
C TYR A 79 -9.38 0.74 -3.88
N ILE A 80 -8.60 0.89 -4.94
CA ILE A 80 -7.66 1.98 -5.12
C ILE A 80 -7.89 2.57 -6.51
N VAL A 81 -8.07 3.89 -6.58
CA VAL A 81 -8.15 4.61 -7.85
C VAL A 81 -6.84 5.34 -8.07
N LEU A 82 -6.17 4.99 -9.15
CA LEU A 82 -4.89 5.57 -9.56
C LEU A 82 -5.11 6.40 -10.82
N ARG A 83 -4.40 7.51 -10.91
CA ARG A 83 -4.28 8.31 -12.12
C ARG A 83 -2.84 8.26 -12.60
N THR A 84 -2.65 7.98 -13.87
CA THR A 84 -1.32 7.97 -14.47
C THR A 84 -1.41 8.39 -15.93
N LYS A 85 -0.26 8.55 -16.59
CA LYS A 85 -0.21 8.77 -18.04
C LYS A 85 0.45 7.58 -18.70
N VAL A 86 -0.13 7.17 -19.82
CA VAL A 86 0.33 6.03 -20.61
C VAL A 86 0.79 6.51 -21.97
N GLN A 87 1.90 5.95 -22.44
CA GLN A 87 2.32 6.12 -23.81
C GLN A 87 1.54 5.13 -24.70
N ALA A 88 0.54 5.65 -25.40
CA ALA A 88 -0.20 4.89 -26.38
C ALA A 88 0.42 5.10 -27.76
N ASN A 89 1.42 4.29 -28.13
CA ASN A 89 1.91 4.26 -29.51
C ASN A 89 1.28 3.07 -30.27
N PRO A 90 0.14 3.26 -30.96
CA PRO A 90 -0.54 2.19 -31.68
C PRO A 90 0.28 1.58 -32.84
N LEU A 91 1.37 2.23 -33.25
CA LEU A 91 2.21 1.83 -34.38
C LEU A 91 3.40 0.93 -34.00
N ILE A 92 3.75 0.80 -32.72
CA ILE A 92 4.89 -0.03 -32.30
C ILE A 92 4.57 -1.53 -32.41
N HIS A 93 3.32 -1.92 -32.13
CA HIS A 93 2.91 -3.32 -32.16
C HIS A 93 2.61 -3.86 -33.58
N LYS A 94 2.53 -3.00 -34.59
CA LYS A 94 2.33 -3.40 -36.00
C LYS A 94 3.64 -3.61 -36.78
N LYS A 95 4.80 -3.44 -36.15
CA LYS A 95 6.09 -3.45 -36.87
C LYS A 95 6.78 -4.83 -36.93
N ARG A 96 5.99 -5.90 -36.93
CA ARG A 96 6.46 -7.21 -37.40
C ARG A 96 5.52 -7.61 -38.53
N GLU A 97 6.09 -7.79 -39.72
CA GLU A 97 5.46 -8.25 -40.96
C GLU A 97 4.87 -7.17 -41.89
N THR A 98 5.73 -6.27 -42.38
CA THR A 98 5.62 -5.83 -43.79
C THR A 98 7.02 -5.78 -44.39
N HIS A 99 7.30 -6.77 -45.24
CA HIS A 99 8.39 -6.77 -46.21
C HIS A 99 8.34 -5.50 -47.07
N VAL A 100 9.52 -4.88 -47.28
CA VAL A 100 10.00 -4.12 -48.47
C VAL A 100 9.12 -2.93 -48.91
N ILE A 101 9.66 -1.70 -49.01
CA ILE A 101 10.03 -1.09 -50.29
C ILE A 101 10.96 0.11 -50.05
N ASP A 102 11.97 0.14 -50.91
CA ASP A 102 12.95 1.17 -51.22
C ASP A 102 12.36 2.58 -51.46
N GLY A 103 13.12 3.62 -51.07
CA GLY A 103 12.98 4.99 -51.57
C GLY A 103 11.68 5.77 -51.28
N SER A 104 11.67 6.59 -50.21
CA SER A 104 11.19 8.00 -50.25
C SER A 104 11.23 8.63 -48.86
N GLY A 105 11.62 9.91 -48.82
CA GLY A 105 11.96 10.64 -47.60
C GLY A 105 10.79 10.84 -46.62
N GLY A 106 11.14 10.77 -45.34
CA GLY A 106 10.69 11.77 -44.37
C GLY A 106 9.25 11.68 -43.88
N MET A 107 8.90 10.59 -43.20
CA MET A 107 7.84 10.63 -42.17
C MET A 107 8.45 10.38 -40.79
N VAL A 108 9.33 11.29 -40.36
CA VAL A 108 10.00 11.24 -39.04
C VAL A 108 9.07 11.75 -37.92
N ALA A 109 8.02 12.51 -38.27
CA ALA A 109 7.14 13.18 -37.30
C ALA A 109 6.09 12.27 -36.64
N ALA A 110 5.80 11.08 -37.17
CA ALA A 110 4.77 10.17 -36.62
C ALA A 110 5.28 9.24 -35.51
N GLN A 111 6.51 9.43 -35.03
CA GLN A 111 7.13 8.62 -33.97
C GLN A 111 7.06 9.27 -32.58
N ALA A 112 6.41 10.43 -32.45
CA ALA A 112 6.25 11.09 -31.15
C ALA A 112 5.39 10.22 -30.22
N PRO A 113 5.84 9.93 -28.99
CA PRO A 113 5.06 9.17 -28.02
C PRO A 113 3.77 9.92 -27.67
N LEU A 114 2.61 9.37 -28.04
CA LEU A 114 1.33 9.95 -27.63
C LEU A 114 1.05 9.57 -26.17
N VAL A 115 1.30 10.52 -25.27
CA VAL A 115 1.04 10.36 -23.84
C VAL A 115 -0.41 10.74 -23.55
N VAL A 116 -1.20 9.76 -23.12
CA VAL A 116 -2.64 9.92 -22.83
C VAL A 116 -2.88 9.67 -21.34
N PRO A 117 -3.69 10.49 -20.65
CA PRO A 117 -4.07 10.21 -19.26
C PRO A 117 -4.92 8.94 -19.18
N MET A 118 -4.66 8.14 -18.16
CA MET A 118 -5.33 6.89 -17.86
C MET A 118 -5.76 6.86 -16.39
N ASN A 119 -7.02 6.48 -16.16
CA ASN A 119 -7.49 6.15 -14.82
C ASN A 119 -7.50 4.63 -14.67
N LEU A 120 -6.90 4.15 -13.59
CA LEU A 120 -6.90 2.75 -13.20
C LEU A 120 -7.69 2.59 -11.92
N ARG A 121 -8.52 1.56 -11.87
CA ARG A 121 -9.19 1.12 -10.66
C ARG A 121 -8.71 -0.28 -10.35
N LEU A 122 -8.09 -0.43 -9.19
CA LEU A 122 -7.72 -1.72 -8.61
C LEU A 122 -8.81 -2.11 -7.63
N SER A 123 -9.35 -3.31 -7.77
CA SER A 123 -10.46 -3.80 -6.94
C SER A 123 -10.32 -5.29 -6.67
N ASN A 124 -11.10 -5.80 -5.71
CA ASN A 124 -11.21 -7.23 -5.41
C ASN A 124 -9.84 -7.86 -5.08
N PHE A 125 -9.10 -7.22 -4.18
CA PHE A 125 -7.82 -7.73 -3.72
C PHE A 125 -8.01 -9.04 -2.99
N LYS A 126 -7.44 -10.11 -3.54
CA LYS A 126 -7.39 -11.42 -2.90
C LYS A 126 -5.98 -11.67 -2.39
N LEU A 127 -5.85 -11.72 -1.07
CA LEU A 127 -4.59 -12.00 -0.39
C LEU A 127 -4.69 -13.31 0.36
N ASN A 128 -3.62 -14.11 0.32
CA ASN A 128 -3.50 -15.30 1.16
C ASN A 128 -2.03 -15.59 1.36
N SER A 129 -1.54 -15.41 2.58
CA SER A 129 -0.14 -15.60 2.87
C SER A 129 0.12 -16.01 4.30
N TYR A 130 1.30 -16.59 4.52
CA TYR A 130 1.84 -16.77 5.85
C TYR A 130 2.63 -15.53 6.26
N VAL A 131 2.20 -14.90 7.35
CA VAL A 131 2.83 -13.70 7.91
C VAL A 131 3.49 -14.00 9.24
N VAL A 132 4.70 -13.49 9.43
CA VAL A 132 5.31 -13.37 10.75
C VAL A 132 4.93 -12.01 11.29
N LEU A 133 4.18 -12.00 12.39
CA LEU A 133 3.84 -10.78 13.09
C LEU A 133 4.68 -10.71 14.36
N VAL A 134 5.43 -9.61 14.49
CA VAL A 134 6.14 -9.26 15.71
C VAL A 134 5.53 -7.98 16.23
N VAL A 135 4.93 -8.03 17.40
CA VAL A 135 4.38 -6.85 18.08
C VAL A 135 5.28 -6.57 19.27
N SER A 136 5.84 -5.37 19.34
CA SER A 136 6.62 -4.91 20.48
C SER A 136 6.05 -3.60 20.99
N LYS A 137 5.92 -3.46 22.31
CA LYS A 137 5.47 -2.19 22.91
C LYS A 137 6.41 -1.01 22.67
N GLN A 138 7.69 -1.28 22.44
CA GLN A 138 8.70 -0.23 22.19
C GLN A 138 8.91 -0.01 20.69
N LYS A 139 8.89 -1.09 19.90
CA LYS A 139 9.23 -1.06 18.47
C LYS A 139 8.01 -1.11 17.54
N GLY A 140 6.79 -1.15 18.07
CA GLY A 140 5.58 -1.21 17.27
C GLY A 140 5.38 -2.56 16.59
N ILE A 141 4.64 -2.56 15.49
CA ILE A 141 4.23 -3.77 14.75
C ILE A 141 5.14 -3.95 13.54
N THR A 142 5.79 -5.11 13.45
CA THR A 142 6.54 -5.54 12.27
C THR A 142 5.86 -6.77 11.67
N LEU A 143 5.46 -6.66 10.41
CA LEU A 143 4.85 -7.75 9.65
C LEU A 143 5.78 -8.15 8.51
N VAL A 144 6.05 -9.44 8.36
CA VAL A 144 6.86 -9.97 7.26
C VAL A 144 6.12 -11.10 6.56
N PHE A 145 5.99 -11.01 5.24
CA PHE A 145 5.41 -12.08 4.42
C PHE A 145 6.45 -13.18 4.16
N LYS A 146 6.12 -14.43 4.50
CA LYS A 146 6.93 -15.61 4.14
C LYS A 146 6.65 -16.11 2.73
N THR A 147 5.44 -15.87 2.24
CA THR A 147 4.97 -16.27 0.92
C THR A 147 4.48 -15.04 0.18
N ASP A 148 4.28 -15.16 -1.12
CA ASP A 148 3.65 -14.11 -1.91
C ASP A 148 2.27 -13.73 -1.32
N PRO A 149 2.07 -12.45 -0.93
CA PRO A 149 0.81 -11.99 -0.36
C PRO A 149 -0.34 -11.92 -1.36
N LEU A 150 -0.06 -11.64 -2.64
CA LEU A 150 -1.10 -11.29 -3.62
C LEU A 150 -1.48 -12.52 -4.47
N GLN A 151 -2.72 -13.00 -4.31
CA GLN A 151 -3.25 -14.06 -5.15
C GLN A 151 -3.86 -13.52 -6.44
N ASN A 152 -4.70 -12.49 -6.33
CA ASN A 152 -5.35 -11.89 -7.48
C ASN A 152 -5.72 -10.43 -7.19
N VAL A 153 -5.78 -9.63 -8.26
CA VAL A 153 -6.29 -8.26 -8.25
C VAL A 153 -6.99 -7.99 -9.57
N ASP A 154 -8.17 -7.38 -9.51
CA ASP A 154 -8.90 -6.97 -10.70
C ASP A 154 -8.49 -5.54 -11.06
N VAL A 155 -7.91 -5.37 -12.24
CA VAL A 155 -7.41 -4.09 -12.76
C VAL A 155 -8.32 -3.61 -13.89
N ASN A 156 -9.03 -2.50 -13.67
CA ASN A 156 -9.92 -1.90 -14.65
C ASN A 156 -9.34 -0.55 -15.13
N SER A 157 -9.30 -0.32 -16.44
CA SER A 157 -8.68 0.84 -17.08
C SER A 157 -9.62 1.52 -18.07
N THR A 158 -9.39 2.81 -18.33
CA THR A 158 -10.04 3.52 -19.45
C THR A 158 -9.73 2.90 -20.82
N PHE A 159 -8.67 2.08 -20.94
CA PHE A 159 -8.27 1.40 -22.18
C PHE A 159 -8.66 -0.07 -22.28
N ASP A 160 -9.55 -0.58 -21.40
CA ASP A 160 -9.95 -2.00 -21.37
C ASP A 160 -10.56 -2.53 -22.67
N ARG A 161 -11.07 -1.63 -23.53
CA ARG A 161 -11.61 -1.99 -24.85
C ARG A 161 -10.55 -2.57 -25.79
N ILE A 162 -9.26 -2.36 -25.50
CA ILE A 162 -8.14 -2.88 -26.29
C ILE A 162 -7.58 -4.10 -25.54
N GLY A 163 -8.08 -5.29 -25.87
CA GLY A 163 -7.79 -6.51 -25.11
C GLY A 163 -6.30 -6.88 -24.98
N VAL A 164 -5.45 -6.46 -25.93
CA VAL A 164 -3.99 -6.64 -25.84
C VAL A 164 -3.39 -5.78 -24.72
N ILE A 165 -3.84 -4.53 -24.62
CA ILE A 165 -3.36 -3.57 -23.62
C ILE A 165 -3.89 -3.95 -22.23
N GLN A 166 -5.13 -4.40 -22.13
CA GLN A 166 -5.73 -4.86 -20.87
C GLN A 166 -4.90 -5.95 -20.21
N LYS A 167 -4.61 -7.05 -20.94
CA LYS A 167 -3.83 -8.18 -20.41
C LYS A 167 -2.41 -7.77 -20.01
N TYR A 168 -1.81 -6.86 -20.79
CA TYR A 168 -0.48 -6.34 -20.49
C TYR A 168 -0.49 -5.50 -19.21
N ILE A 169 -1.39 -4.52 -19.11
CA ILE A 169 -1.55 -3.67 -17.91
C ILE A 169 -1.84 -4.52 -16.68
N GLN A 170 -2.74 -5.50 -16.78
CA GLN A 170 -3.08 -6.37 -15.65
C GLN A 170 -1.85 -7.13 -15.14
N LYS A 171 -1.12 -7.82 -16.02
CA LYS A 171 0.07 -8.60 -15.65
C LYS A 171 1.15 -7.73 -15.02
N GLU A 172 1.35 -6.55 -15.60
CA GLU A 172 2.36 -5.61 -15.17
C GLU A 172 2.05 -5.00 -13.80
N ILE A 173 0.81 -4.53 -13.61
CA ILE A 173 0.34 -3.99 -12.32
C ILE A 173 0.33 -5.06 -11.24
N GLU A 174 -0.07 -6.30 -11.55
CA GLU A 174 0.01 -7.41 -10.61
C GLU A 174 1.46 -7.67 -10.17
N GLY A 175 2.40 -7.66 -11.11
CA GLY A 175 3.84 -7.80 -10.82
C GLY A 175 4.36 -6.69 -9.91
N GLN A 176 4.03 -5.44 -10.21
CA GLN A 176 4.43 -4.30 -9.37
C GLN A 176 3.79 -4.34 -7.98
N LEU A 177 2.50 -4.66 -7.88
CA LEU A 177 1.85 -4.79 -6.59
C LEU A 177 2.49 -5.93 -5.79
N ARG A 178 2.80 -7.07 -6.41
CA ARG A 178 3.50 -8.17 -5.73
C ARG A 178 4.82 -7.72 -5.10
N GLU A 179 5.63 -6.94 -5.82
CA GLU A 179 6.88 -6.37 -5.30
C GLU A 179 6.61 -5.38 -4.15
N MET A 180 5.68 -4.43 -4.34
CA MET A 180 5.30 -3.45 -3.32
C MET A 180 4.79 -4.10 -2.04
N PHE A 181 3.93 -5.12 -2.15
CA PHE A 181 3.40 -5.85 -1.00
C PHE A 181 4.50 -6.65 -0.28
N ARG A 182 5.50 -7.16 -1.00
CA ARG A 182 6.61 -7.92 -0.41
C ARG A 182 7.61 -7.03 0.31
N GLU A 183 8.00 -5.91 -0.29
CA GLU A 183 9.12 -5.09 0.18
C GLU A 183 8.66 -3.88 1.01
N ASP A 184 7.65 -3.15 0.51
CA ASP A 184 7.28 -1.86 1.07
C ASP A 184 6.14 -1.97 2.08
N LEU A 185 5.17 -2.89 1.90
CA LEU A 185 4.03 -3.02 2.83
C LEU A 185 4.46 -3.32 4.28
N PRO A 186 5.39 -4.26 4.57
CA PRO A 186 5.99 -4.42 5.89
C PRO A 186 6.45 -3.10 6.52
N SER A 187 7.16 -2.30 5.72
CA SER A 187 7.73 -1.02 6.13
C SER A 187 6.64 0.03 6.37
N ILE A 188 5.59 0.04 5.55
CA ILE A 188 4.42 0.92 5.68
C ILE A 188 3.66 0.61 6.97
N ILE A 189 3.35 -0.67 7.25
CA ILE A 189 2.68 -1.07 8.49
C ILE A 189 3.50 -0.68 9.71
N HIS A 190 4.82 -0.91 9.67
CA HIS A 190 5.70 -0.53 10.77
C HIS A 190 5.69 0.98 11.03
N LYS A 191 5.79 1.80 9.98
CA LYS A 191 5.71 3.26 10.10
C LYS A 191 4.36 3.73 10.64
N LEU A 192 3.26 3.19 10.13
CA LEU A 192 1.90 3.52 10.59
C LEU A 192 1.69 3.11 12.04
N SER A 193 2.18 1.94 12.43
CA SER A 193 2.13 1.46 13.81
C SER A 193 2.90 2.38 14.75
N GLN A 194 4.08 2.84 14.36
CA GLN A 194 4.88 3.79 15.14
C GLN A 194 4.21 5.16 15.29
N GLN A 195 3.62 5.68 14.22
CA GLN A 195 2.84 6.92 14.26
C GLN A 195 1.63 6.81 15.18
N TRP A 196 0.96 5.65 15.18
CA TRP A 196 -0.19 5.44 16.05
C TRP A 196 0.22 5.25 17.52
N LEU A 197 1.26 4.46 17.78
CA LEU A 197 1.79 4.23 19.11
C LEU A 197 2.34 5.54 19.74
N SER A 198 3.09 6.33 18.98
CA SER A 198 3.58 7.64 19.45
C SER A 198 2.42 8.60 19.78
N LYS A 199 1.31 8.54 19.04
CA LYS A 199 0.10 9.35 19.31
C LYS A 199 -0.63 8.90 20.58
N ASP A 200 -0.74 7.59 20.85
CA ASP A 200 -1.33 7.08 22.10
C ASP A 200 -0.44 7.39 23.32
N LEU A 201 0.89 7.33 23.18
CA LEU A 201 1.82 7.80 24.22
C LEU A 201 1.71 9.31 24.45
N SER A 202 1.56 10.13 23.40
CA SER A 202 1.35 11.58 23.53
C SER A 202 -0.01 11.92 24.16
N GLY A 203 -1.05 11.11 23.89
CA GLY A 203 -2.37 11.24 24.50
C GLY A 203 -2.41 10.84 25.98
N LYS A 204 -1.65 9.81 26.39
CA LYS A 204 -1.55 9.36 27.79
C LYS A 204 -0.51 10.11 28.63
N ALA A 205 0.44 10.82 28.01
CA ALA A 205 1.42 11.65 28.72
C ALA A 205 0.83 12.95 29.31
N ARG A 206 -0.47 13.22 29.12
CA ARG A 206 -1.22 14.28 29.81
C ARG A 206 -1.96 13.81 31.07
N VAL A 207 -1.59 12.67 31.64
CA VAL A 207 -2.01 12.35 33.01
C VAL A 207 -1.13 13.15 33.97
N GLU A 208 -1.68 14.27 34.44
CA GLU A 208 -1.14 15.09 35.51
C GLU A 208 -0.67 14.20 36.67
N VAL A 209 0.62 14.29 37.02
CA VAL A 209 1.16 13.71 38.25
C VAL A 209 0.58 14.48 39.45
N PRO A 210 -0.35 13.92 40.26
CA PRO A 210 -1.03 14.67 41.32
C PRO A 210 -0.16 14.91 42.56
N TYR A 211 1.09 14.40 42.59
CA TYR A 211 1.89 14.37 43.82
C TYR A 211 2.93 15.50 43.95
N ALA A 212 3.13 16.34 42.94
CA ALA A 212 4.13 17.42 42.99
C ALA A 212 3.70 18.67 43.79
N ARG A 213 2.48 18.70 44.36
CA ARG A 213 1.95 19.88 45.08
C ARG A 213 2.12 19.86 46.60
N LYS A 214 2.66 18.79 47.19
CA LYS A 214 2.71 18.62 48.66
C LYS A 214 3.99 19.10 49.37
N PHE A 215 4.96 19.67 48.65
CA PHE A 215 6.21 20.19 49.26
C PHE A 215 6.38 21.71 49.10
N ALA A 216 5.28 22.47 49.08
CA ALA A 216 5.37 23.91 49.28
C ALA A 216 5.35 24.18 50.79
N HIS A 217 6.52 24.49 51.37
CA HIS A 217 6.61 24.93 52.76
C HIS A 217 5.81 26.24 52.95
N PRO A 218 5.02 26.38 54.03
CA PRO A 218 4.38 27.65 54.34
C PRO A 218 5.44 28.68 54.80
N PRO A 219 5.23 29.98 54.53
CA PRO A 219 6.12 31.03 55.01
C PRO A 219 6.00 31.15 56.53
N THR A 220 7.15 31.21 57.20
CA THR A 220 7.30 31.59 58.61
C THR A 220 6.78 33.02 58.82
N GLU A 221 5.65 33.14 59.52
CA GLU A 221 5.30 34.35 60.27
C GLU A 221 6.13 34.35 61.56
N ASP A 222 6.80 35.46 61.82
CA ASP A 222 7.38 35.77 63.13
C ASP A 222 7.04 37.24 63.49
N PRO A 223 7.00 37.56 64.80
CA PRO A 223 6.02 38.46 65.43
C PRO A 223 6.29 39.97 65.34
#